data_AF-V7G1N2-F1
#
_entry.id   AF-V7G1N2-F1
#
_cell.length_a   1.000
_cell.length_b   1.000
_cell.length_c   1.000
_cell.angle_alpha   90.00
_cell.angle_beta   90.00
_cell.angle_gamma   90.00
#
_symmetry.space_group_name_H-M   'P 1'
#
loop_
_entity.id
_entity.type
_entity.pdbx_description
1 polymer ?
#
loop_
_entity_poly.entity_id
_entity_poly.type
_entity_poly.pdbx_seq_one_letter_code
_entity_poly.pdbx_strand_id
1 'polypeptide(L)'
;MANAMRRIGRRFPDYGWSWPTGGLDQLLKAALLPDEEAAGGYAARWLDENDIDHAAFREHRLLAAISDKFGRKLAGHPAYPRLVGLQKMLWTKSRLAAREAEPALQAMIDAGCAVMLIKGASRIAVNASAQRGRVAHDIDMLVRPQAMIAAFDVLSERDWQIATGVSPQYLRTRLASLRSMNFFKGSFGDIDLHQLAYDGSQQSAEDDLAIWQRALSADFNGVRVLVPSPADRMALAIAHGGLDAHTHSDWLVDCAVAIESGAVDWGVFADVVAKRGLAVAAAVALSYLCLEIGIAVPEAELAKTIELADRAGLSRWSSVLQAKPRTDFGGLVWLSRGFAKQLRLKRKKGRLQQPTPAVWRGRPTLRKARATPEPFALSQPLPRPDRTGEMVLDVTVRIVVPPIRRRIEMEINAGGGHVARLRSMVISRAGGGRVLRFRGKVTVDDTGRPLVIEARPSRQFRNWDNEAEVAAYGALPFQLLSARFSPT
;
A
#
# COMPACT_ATOMS: atom_id res chain seq x y z
N MET A 1 -19.79 -39.40 -1.20
CA MET A 1 -19.56 -39.41 0.26
C MET A 1 -18.69 -38.21 0.59
N ALA A 2 -19.23 -37.20 1.28
CA ALA A 2 -18.44 -36.05 1.71
C ALA A 2 -17.39 -36.55 2.72
N ASN A 3 -16.10 -36.36 2.40
CA ASN A 3 -15.03 -36.67 3.34
C ASN A 3 -15.23 -35.79 4.58
N ALA A 4 -15.42 -36.40 5.75
CA ALA A 4 -15.49 -35.67 7.00
C ALA A 4 -14.24 -34.79 7.13
N MET A 5 -14.44 -33.50 7.47
CA MET A 5 -13.36 -32.53 7.55
C MET A 5 -12.28 -33.01 8.54
N ARG A 6 -11.01 -33.03 8.11
CA ARG A 6 -9.90 -33.40 9.01
C ARG A 6 -9.83 -32.42 10.18
N ARG A 7 -9.57 -32.92 11.39
CA ARG A 7 -9.38 -32.07 12.58
C ARG A 7 -8.22 -31.09 12.35
N ILE A 8 -8.48 -29.80 12.55
CA ILE A 8 -7.47 -28.74 12.50
C ILE A 8 -6.96 -28.45 13.91
N GLY A 9 -5.66 -28.59 14.13
CA GLY A 9 -4.99 -28.32 15.40
C GLY A 9 -4.02 -27.15 15.34
N ARG A 10 -3.56 -26.70 16.51
CA ARG A 10 -2.56 -25.61 16.65
C ARG A 10 -1.10 -26.07 16.47
N ARG A 11 -0.86 -27.25 15.88
CA ARG A 11 0.49 -27.82 15.66
C ARG A 11 0.90 -27.69 14.19
N PHE A 12 2.16 -27.34 13.94
CA PHE A 12 2.70 -27.29 12.57
C PHE A 12 2.72 -28.70 11.94
N PRO A 13 2.38 -28.89 10.66
CA PRO A 13 2.08 -27.87 9.63
C PRO A 13 0.59 -27.57 9.44
N ASP A 14 -0.24 -27.79 10.46
CA ASP A 14 -1.67 -27.58 10.36
C ASP A 14 -2.05 -26.09 10.33
N TYR A 15 -3.22 -25.76 9.76
CA TYR A 15 -3.61 -24.37 9.55
C TYR A 15 -3.82 -23.61 10.86
N GLY A 16 -4.27 -24.32 11.90
CA GLY A 16 -4.47 -23.74 13.23
C GLY A 16 -3.19 -23.28 13.91
N TRP A 17 -2.02 -23.75 13.46
CA TRP A 17 -0.73 -23.24 13.94
C TRP A 17 -0.50 -21.77 13.59
N SER A 18 -1.15 -21.27 12.53
CA SER A 18 -1.06 -19.88 12.07
C SER A 18 -2.22 -19.01 12.56
N TRP A 19 -3.14 -19.56 13.36
CA TRP A 19 -4.18 -18.77 13.98
C TRP A 19 -3.60 -17.69 14.91
N PRO A 20 -4.29 -16.55 15.06
CA PRO A 20 -3.94 -15.56 16.06
C PRO A 20 -3.75 -16.16 17.47
N THR A 21 -2.85 -15.55 18.23
CA THR A 21 -2.62 -15.85 19.65
C THR A 21 -2.45 -14.57 20.46
N GLY A 22 -2.41 -14.67 21.79
CA GLY A 22 -2.18 -13.54 22.69
C GLY A 22 -3.22 -12.43 22.57
N GLY A 23 -2.79 -11.17 22.73
CA GLY A 23 -3.68 -10.00 22.73
C GLY A 23 -4.44 -9.81 21.40
N LEU A 24 -3.87 -10.23 20.27
CA LEU A 24 -4.59 -10.18 18.98
C LEU A 24 -5.78 -11.15 18.95
N ASP A 25 -5.61 -12.37 19.46
CA ASP A 25 -6.72 -13.35 19.55
C ASP A 25 -7.80 -12.85 20.51
N GLN A 26 -7.41 -12.26 21.66
CA GLN A 26 -8.36 -11.64 22.59
C GLN A 26 -9.19 -10.53 21.91
N LEU A 27 -8.56 -9.60 21.20
CA LEU A 27 -9.26 -8.52 20.50
C LEU A 27 -10.16 -9.04 19.36
N LEU A 28 -9.72 -10.06 18.62
CA LEU A 28 -10.55 -10.68 17.58
C LEU A 28 -11.76 -11.38 18.17
N LYS A 29 -11.59 -12.13 19.26
CA LYS A 29 -12.70 -12.77 19.99
C LYS A 29 -13.67 -11.75 20.56
N ALA A 30 -13.17 -10.67 21.16
CA ALA A 30 -13.99 -9.55 21.62
C ALA A 30 -14.81 -8.92 20.47
N ALA A 31 -14.19 -8.72 19.31
CA ALA A 31 -14.87 -8.14 18.16
C ALA A 31 -15.88 -9.11 17.51
N LEU A 32 -15.60 -10.42 17.45
CA LEU A 32 -16.28 -11.34 16.53
C LEU A 32 -17.09 -12.46 17.17
N LEU A 33 -16.87 -12.81 18.44
CA LEU A 33 -17.65 -13.91 19.05
C LEU A 33 -19.15 -13.58 19.05
N PRO A 34 -20.03 -14.51 18.62
CA PRO A 34 -21.48 -14.33 18.66
C PRO A 34 -22.02 -14.22 20.09
N ASP A 35 -21.44 -14.96 21.04
CA ASP A 35 -21.75 -14.84 22.46
C ASP A 35 -21.20 -13.51 23.01
N GLU A 36 -22.10 -12.58 23.27
CA GLU A 36 -21.75 -11.23 23.74
C GLU A 36 -21.11 -11.23 25.14
N GLU A 37 -21.49 -12.14 26.03
CA GLU A 37 -20.91 -12.21 27.38
C GLU A 37 -19.46 -12.70 27.31
N ALA A 38 -19.23 -13.78 26.55
CA ALA A 38 -17.88 -14.28 26.31
C ALA A 38 -17.01 -13.22 25.61
N ALA A 39 -17.55 -12.57 24.58
CA ALA A 39 -16.88 -11.50 23.86
C ALA A 39 -16.55 -10.31 24.79
N GLY A 40 -17.47 -9.92 25.67
CA GLY A 40 -17.29 -8.86 26.66
C GLY A 40 -16.19 -9.20 27.67
N GLY A 41 -16.11 -10.46 28.10
CA GLY A 41 -15.03 -10.96 28.96
C GLY A 41 -13.65 -10.83 28.31
N TYR A 42 -13.51 -11.16 27.02
CA TYR A 42 -12.26 -10.93 26.29
C TYR A 42 -11.93 -9.45 26.14
N ALA A 43 -12.93 -8.59 25.91
CA ALA A 43 -12.73 -7.15 25.80
C ALA A 43 -12.21 -6.56 27.13
N ALA A 44 -12.88 -6.86 28.24
CA ALA A 44 -12.49 -6.39 29.58
C ALA A 44 -11.07 -6.86 29.92
N ARG A 45 -10.80 -8.15 29.74
CA ARG A 45 -9.47 -8.72 30.00
C ARG A 45 -8.36 -8.00 29.22
N TRP A 46 -8.56 -7.75 27.93
CA TRP A 46 -7.54 -7.05 27.14
C TRP A 46 -7.34 -5.62 27.65
N LEU A 47 -8.42 -4.92 28.00
CA LEU A 47 -8.40 -3.54 28.51
C LEU A 47 -7.78 -3.44 29.92
N ASP A 48 -7.82 -4.50 30.72
CA ASP A 48 -7.14 -4.58 32.01
C ASP A 48 -5.63 -4.87 31.86
N GLU A 49 -5.27 -5.70 30.87
CA GLU A 49 -3.88 -6.14 30.63
C GLU A 49 -3.07 -5.12 29.80
N ASN A 50 -3.72 -4.16 29.13
CA ASN A 50 -3.08 -3.27 28.15
C ASN A 50 -3.55 -1.82 28.24
N ASP A 51 -2.64 -0.90 27.95
CA ASP A 51 -2.94 0.53 27.82
C ASP A 51 -3.28 0.88 26.37
N ILE A 52 -4.46 1.48 26.17
CA ILE A 52 -4.95 1.94 24.86
C ILE A 52 -3.97 2.92 24.20
N ASP A 53 -3.27 3.73 24.99
CA ASP A 53 -2.36 4.76 24.48
C ASP A 53 -1.05 4.19 23.94
N HIS A 54 -0.68 3.00 24.39
CA HIS A 54 0.47 2.25 23.89
C HIS A 54 0.10 1.21 22.83
N ALA A 55 -1.19 1.03 22.56
CA ALA A 55 -1.67 0.08 21.56
C ALA A 55 -1.24 0.50 20.14
N ALA A 56 -0.84 -0.48 19.35
CA ALA A 56 -0.46 -0.27 17.96
C ALA A 56 -1.68 0.03 17.09
N PHE A 57 -1.45 0.64 15.93
CA PHE A 57 -2.49 1.00 14.96
C PHE A 57 -3.47 -0.14 14.60
N ARG A 58 -2.97 -1.38 14.52
CA ARG A 58 -3.82 -2.56 14.27
C ARG A 58 -4.80 -2.84 15.42
N GLU A 59 -4.36 -2.65 16.66
CA GLU A 59 -5.18 -2.85 17.86
C GLU A 59 -6.22 -1.75 17.95
N HIS A 60 -5.85 -0.50 17.65
CA HIS A 60 -6.80 0.62 17.57
C HIS A 60 -7.98 0.34 16.61
N ARG A 61 -7.73 -0.33 15.48
CA ARG A 61 -8.80 -0.72 14.53
C ARG A 61 -9.76 -1.75 15.10
N LEU A 62 -9.27 -2.73 15.85
CA LEU A 62 -10.14 -3.71 16.53
C LEU A 62 -10.86 -3.09 17.74
N LEU A 63 -10.19 -2.22 18.49
CA LEU A 63 -10.79 -1.46 19.59
C LEU A 63 -11.96 -0.59 19.11
N ALA A 64 -11.85 0.04 17.93
CA ALA A 64 -12.98 0.74 17.32
C ALA A 64 -14.17 -0.19 17.03
N ALA A 65 -13.92 -1.41 16.53
CA ALA A 65 -14.98 -2.41 16.31
C ALA A 65 -15.62 -2.89 17.62
N ILE A 66 -14.81 -3.12 18.67
CA ILE A 66 -15.27 -3.49 20.01
C ILE A 66 -16.13 -2.37 20.61
N SER A 67 -15.68 -1.12 20.51
CA SER A 67 -16.43 0.05 20.97
C SER A 67 -17.79 0.17 20.26
N ASP A 68 -17.84 -0.10 18.96
CA ASP A 68 -19.10 -0.06 18.20
C ASP A 68 -20.04 -1.21 18.58
N LYS A 69 -19.50 -2.43 18.78
CA LYS A 69 -20.26 -3.62 19.18
C LYS A 69 -20.90 -3.47 20.55
N PHE A 70 -20.13 -3.09 21.57
CA PHE A 70 -20.63 -3.06 22.94
C PHE A 70 -21.23 -1.71 23.34
N GLY A 71 -20.72 -0.60 22.79
CA GLY A 71 -21.15 0.74 23.16
C GLY A 71 -21.23 0.93 24.67
N ARG A 72 -22.39 1.37 25.17
CA ARG A 72 -22.62 1.65 26.60
C ARG A 72 -22.53 0.42 27.51
N LYS A 73 -22.54 -0.81 26.99
CA LYS A 73 -22.35 -2.02 27.81
C LYS A 73 -20.97 -2.03 28.50
N LEU A 74 -19.98 -1.35 27.93
CA LEU A 74 -18.65 -1.17 28.54
C LEU A 74 -18.58 0.02 29.51
N ALA A 75 -19.67 0.75 29.78
CA ALA A 75 -19.62 2.00 30.54
C ALA A 75 -19.10 1.86 31.97
N GLY A 76 -19.21 0.67 32.57
CA GLY A 76 -18.64 0.38 33.90
C GLY A 76 -17.13 0.16 33.90
N HIS A 77 -16.49 -0.01 32.73
CA HIS A 77 -15.07 -0.28 32.63
C HIS A 77 -14.24 1.02 32.70
N PRO A 78 -13.16 1.09 33.51
CA PRO A 78 -12.34 2.31 33.66
C PRO A 78 -11.80 2.85 32.33
N ALA A 79 -11.42 1.97 31.40
CA ALA A 79 -10.91 2.32 30.07
C ALA A 79 -11.98 2.84 29.07
N TYR A 80 -13.27 2.73 29.39
CA TYR A 80 -14.36 3.05 28.44
C TYR A 80 -14.35 4.49 27.91
N PRO A 81 -14.17 5.55 28.74
CA PRO A 81 -14.09 6.92 28.23
C PRO A 81 -12.98 7.10 27.20
N ARG A 82 -11.83 6.43 27.40
CA ARG A 82 -10.70 6.47 26.47
C ARG A 82 -11.00 5.72 25.18
N LEU A 83 -11.65 4.56 25.27
CA LEU A 83 -12.11 3.78 24.12
C LEU A 83 -13.09 4.59 23.24
N VAL A 84 -14.05 5.28 23.85
CA VAL A 84 -14.98 6.18 23.13
C VAL A 84 -14.23 7.33 22.48
N GLY A 85 -13.25 7.92 23.17
CA GLY A 85 -12.38 8.97 22.62
C GLY A 85 -11.60 8.50 21.39
N LEU A 86 -11.01 7.30 21.47
CA LEU A 86 -10.31 6.66 20.35
C LEU A 86 -11.26 6.44 19.17
N GLN A 87 -12.43 5.85 19.39
CA GLN A 87 -13.42 5.61 18.34
C GLN A 87 -13.83 6.91 17.65
N LYS A 88 -14.15 7.96 18.41
CA LYS A 88 -14.50 9.29 17.88
C LYS A 88 -13.38 9.88 17.04
N MET A 89 -12.13 9.82 17.53
CA MET A 89 -10.95 10.32 16.83
C MET A 89 -10.75 9.60 15.50
N LEU A 90 -10.81 8.26 15.50
CA LEU A 90 -10.62 7.46 14.30
C LEU A 90 -11.75 7.66 13.28
N TRP A 91 -13.01 7.65 13.73
CA TRP A 91 -14.17 7.93 12.90
C TRP A 91 -14.09 9.31 12.25
N THR A 92 -13.71 10.33 13.02
CA THR A 92 -13.52 11.70 12.52
C THR A 92 -12.44 11.74 11.44
N LYS A 93 -11.29 11.11 11.68
CA LYS A 93 -10.21 11.01 10.67
C LYS A 93 -10.69 10.34 9.39
N SER A 94 -11.43 9.24 9.49
CA SER A 94 -11.97 8.53 8.32
C SER A 94 -12.95 9.40 7.53
N ARG A 95 -13.81 10.18 8.21
CA ARG A 95 -14.72 11.12 7.54
C ARG A 95 -14.00 12.26 6.85
N LEU A 96 -12.97 12.81 7.48
CA LEU A 96 -12.15 13.86 6.88
C LEU A 96 -11.38 13.33 5.66
N ALA A 97 -10.82 12.12 5.74
CA ALA A 97 -10.16 11.47 4.60
C ALA A 97 -11.13 11.23 3.43
N ALA A 98 -12.32 10.70 3.73
CA ALA A 98 -13.35 10.47 2.72
C ALA A 98 -13.83 11.78 2.06
N ARG A 99 -14.05 12.83 2.85
CA ARG A 99 -14.44 14.17 2.36
C ARG A 99 -13.36 14.79 1.49
N GLU A 100 -12.08 14.63 1.85
CA GLU A 100 -10.97 15.16 1.05
C GLU A 100 -10.83 14.41 -0.28
N ALA A 101 -11.13 13.11 -0.31
CA ALA A 101 -11.07 12.28 -1.51
C ALA A 101 -12.25 12.46 -2.47
N GLU A 102 -13.42 12.87 -1.98
CA GLU A 102 -14.67 13.00 -2.74
C GLU A 102 -14.54 13.84 -4.02
N PRO A 103 -13.92 15.06 -4.03
CA PRO A 103 -13.78 15.84 -5.27
C PRO A 103 -12.90 15.16 -6.32
N ALA A 104 -11.88 14.41 -5.91
CA ALA A 104 -11.02 13.67 -6.83
C ALA A 104 -11.77 12.47 -7.43
N LEU A 105 -12.55 11.76 -6.60
CA LEU A 105 -13.38 10.64 -7.03
C LEU A 105 -14.43 11.08 -8.05
N GLN A 106 -15.15 12.18 -7.77
CA GLN A 106 -16.13 12.75 -8.70
C GLN A 106 -15.47 13.14 -10.02
N ALA A 107 -14.32 13.83 -9.95
CA ALA A 107 -13.59 14.23 -11.16
C ALA A 107 -13.09 13.03 -12.00
N MET A 108 -12.71 11.92 -11.37
CA MET A 108 -12.38 10.69 -12.10
C MET A 108 -13.60 10.16 -12.85
N ILE A 109 -14.75 10.11 -12.20
CA ILE A 109 -16.00 9.64 -12.80
C ILE A 109 -16.43 10.56 -13.96
N ASP A 110 -16.37 11.88 -13.77
CA ASP A 110 -16.68 12.86 -14.81
C ASP A 110 -15.74 12.75 -16.02
N ALA A 111 -14.49 12.36 -15.79
CA ALA A 111 -13.51 12.04 -16.83
C ALA A 111 -13.72 10.65 -17.47
N GLY A 112 -14.82 9.96 -17.16
CA GLY A 112 -15.15 8.64 -17.70
C GLY A 112 -14.36 7.48 -17.08
N CYS A 113 -13.67 7.70 -15.96
CA CYS A 113 -12.95 6.64 -15.27
C CYS A 113 -13.91 5.87 -14.36
N ALA A 114 -14.13 4.59 -14.65
CA ALA A 114 -14.78 3.70 -13.70
C ALA A 114 -13.86 3.48 -12.48
N VAL A 115 -14.32 3.86 -11.30
CA VAL A 115 -13.59 3.70 -10.04
C VAL A 115 -14.27 2.64 -9.18
N MET A 116 -13.50 1.66 -8.75
CA MET A 116 -13.92 0.64 -7.79
C MET A 116 -13.24 0.90 -6.44
N LEU A 117 -14.02 1.16 -5.39
CA LEU A 117 -13.47 1.21 -4.05
C LEU A 117 -13.20 -0.21 -3.57
N ILE A 118 -12.02 -0.43 -2.99
CA ILE A 118 -11.62 -1.73 -2.43
C ILE A 118 -11.30 -1.58 -0.92
N LYS A 119 -11.04 -2.71 -0.26
CA LYS A 119 -10.72 -2.79 1.18
C LYS A 119 -11.74 -2.02 2.06
N GLY A 120 -11.28 -1.25 3.05
CA GLY A 120 -12.13 -0.58 4.03
C GLY A 120 -13.13 0.39 3.39
N ALA A 121 -12.71 1.14 2.36
CA ALA A 121 -13.59 2.09 1.65
C ALA A 121 -14.77 1.38 0.97
N SER A 122 -14.54 0.18 0.42
CA SER A 122 -15.63 -0.63 -0.18
C SER A 122 -16.71 -1.03 0.83
N ARG A 123 -16.33 -1.29 2.08
CA ARG A 123 -17.27 -1.64 3.15
C ARG A 123 -18.11 -0.44 3.57
N ILE A 124 -17.49 0.73 3.66
CA ILE A 124 -18.19 1.99 3.97
C ILE A 124 -19.17 2.35 2.83
N ALA A 125 -18.79 2.13 1.57
CA ALA A 125 -19.67 2.41 0.42
C ALA A 125 -20.90 1.48 0.36
N VAL A 126 -20.75 0.21 0.76
CA VAL A 126 -21.90 -0.73 0.83
C VAL A 126 -22.80 -0.42 2.03
N ASN A 127 -22.20 -0.04 3.16
CA ASN A 127 -22.93 0.28 4.37
C ASN A 127 -22.25 1.45 5.11
N ALA A 128 -22.81 2.65 4.98
CA ALA A 128 -22.29 3.85 5.61
C ALA A 128 -22.19 3.74 7.14
N SER A 129 -23.06 2.95 7.79
CA SER A 129 -23.02 2.77 9.25
C SER A 129 -21.78 2.01 9.71
N ALA A 130 -21.17 1.20 8.83
CA ALA A 130 -19.96 0.44 9.13
C ALA A 130 -18.75 1.33 9.46
N GLN A 131 -18.77 2.61 9.08
CA GLN A 131 -17.68 3.56 9.36
C GLN A 131 -17.40 3.73 10.86
N ARG A 132 -18.38 3.46 11.75
CA ARG A 132 -18.22 3.57 13.21
C ARG A 132 -17.30 2.49 13.80
N GLY A 133 -17.39 1.27 13.28
CA GLY A 133 -16.58 0.12 13.70
C GLY A 133 -15.41 -0.20 12.74
N ARG A 134 -15.38 0.41 11.55
CA ARG A 134 -14.35 0.20 10.53
C ARG A 134 -13.81 1.51 10.01
N VAL A 135 -12.57 1.81 10.37
CA VAL A 135 -11.89 3.05 10.03
C VAL A 135 -11.09 2.85 8.75
N ALA A 136 -11.39 3.62 7.71
CA ALA A 136 -10.55 3.75 6.52
C ALA A 136 -9.71 5.02 6.66
N HIS A 137 -8.39 4.86 6.79
CA HIS A 137 -7.45 5.98 6.89
C HIS A 137 -6.99 6.45 5.50
N ASP A 138 -6.87 5.48 4.59
CA ASP A 138 -6.63 5.62 3.17
C ASP A 138 -7.88 5.21 2.40
N ILE A 139 -8.09 5.85 1.25
CA ILE A 139 -9.13 5.47 0.29
C ILE A 139 -8.45 4.67 -0.83
N ASP A 140 -8.58 3.35 -0.75
CA ASP A 140 -8.10 2.46 -1.79
C ASP A 140 -9.05 2.47 -3.00
N MET A 141 -8.54 2.96 -4.11
CA MET A 141 -9.26 3.05 -5.38
C MET A 141 -8.61 2.12 -6.39
N LEU A 142 -9.42 1.31 -7.07
CA LEU A 142 -9.00 0.48 -8.20
C LEU A 142 -9.57 1.11 -9.48
N VAL A 143 -8.70 1.34 -10.46
CA VAL A 143 -9.06 1.76 -11.81
C VAL A 143 -8.60 0.72 -12.81
N ARG A 144 -9.19 0.70 -14.01
CA ARG A 144 -8.68 -0.17 -15.08
C ARG A 144 -7.30 0.33 -15.53
N PRO A 145 -6.37 -0.55 -15.93
CA PRO A 145 -5.04 -0.13 -16.41
C PRO A 145 -5.09 0.93 -17.52
N GLN A 146 -6.09 0.88 -18.40
CA GLN A 146 -6.29 1.85 -19.47
C GLN A 146 -6.69 3.25 -18.95
N ALA A 147 -7.36 3.32 -17.79
CA ALA A 147 -7.77 4.56 -17.14
C ALA A 147 -6.71 5.10 -16.17
N MET A 148 -5.60 4.38 -15.95
CA MET A 148 -4.60 4.75 -14.95
C MET A 148 -3.98 6.13 -15.21
N ILE A 149 -3.75 6.48 -16.48
CA ILE A 149 -3.21 7.78 -16.86
C ILE A 149 -4.21 8.89 -16.55
N ALA A 150 -5.48 8.73 -16.95
CA ALA A 150 -6.51 9.71 -16.69
C ALA A 150 -6.73 9.93 -15.18
N ALA A 151 -6.78 8.85 -14.40
CA ALA A 151 -6.89 8.93 -12.94
C ALA A 151 -5.67 9.60 -12.28
N PHE A 152 -4.46 9.30 -12.78
CA PHE A 152 -3.24 9.96 -12.34
C PHE A 152 -3.25 11.46 -12.62
N ASP A 153 -3.73 11.86 -13.79
CA ASP A 153 -3.81 13.25 -14.22
C ASP A 153 -4.81 14.02 -13.35
N VAL A 154 -5.99 13.45 -13.08
CA VAL A 154 -7.00 14.04 -12.17
C VAL A 154 -6.42 14.36 -10.79
N LEU A 155 -5.65 13.43 -10.21
CA LEU A 155 -5.00 13.65 -8.91
C LEU A 155 -3.91 14.71 -9.00
N SER A 156 -3.03 14.60 -10.01
CA SER A 156 -1.88 15.50 -10.18
C SER A 156 -2.32 16.96 -10.39
N GLU A 157 -3.42 17.19 -11.09
CA GLU A 157 -3.99 18.52 -11.35
C GLU A 157 -4.75 19.12 -10.15
N ARG A 158 -5.03 18.34 -9.11
CA ARG A 158 -5.81 18.74 -7.93
C ARG A 158 -4.99 18.79 -6.64
N ASP A 159 -3.69 19.07 -6.79
CA ASP A 159 -2.71 19.21 -5.71
C ASP A 159 -2.49 17.95 -4.86
N TRP A 160 -2.84 16.77 -5.39
CA TRP A 160 -2.47 15.52 -4.74
C TRP A 160 -0.99 15.23 -4.99
N GLN A 161 -0.24 15.06 -3.91
CA GLN A 161 1.18 14.77 -3.97
C GLN A 161 1.43 13.28 -3.86
N ILE A 162 2.27 12.71 -4.73
CA ILE A 162 2.65 11.30 -4.62
C ILE A 162 3.55 11.11 -3.38
N ALA A 163 3.36 10.04 -2.62
CA ALA A 163 4.20 9.63 -1.48
C ALA A 163 5.65 9.21 -1.87
N THR A 164 6.04 9.44 -3.12
CA THR A 164 7.38 9.20 -3.64
C THR A 164 8.03 10.53 -4.00
N GLY A 165 9.35 10.65 -3.84
CA GLY A 165 10.03 11.92 -4.12
C GLY A 165 10.26 12.23 -5.61
N VAL A 166 9.83 11.35 -6.53
CA VAL A 166 10.00 11.56 -7.98
C VAL A 166 8.94 12.53 -8.53
N SER A 167 9.19 13.11 -9.71
CA SER A 167 8.23 14.03 -10.34
C SER A 167 7.04 13.30 -10.98
N PRO A 168 5.90 14.01 -11.20
CA PRO A 168 4.81 13.49 -12.02
C PRO A 168 5.25 13.10 -13.43
N GLN A 169 6.15 13.86 -14.05
CA GLN A 169 6.70 13.59 -15.39
C GLN A 169 7.41 12.22 -15.41
N TYR A 170 8.26 11.96 -14.41
CA TYR A 170 8.91 10.65 -14.28
C TYR A 170 7.90 9.53 -14.08
N LEU A 171 6.91 9.73 -13.20
CA LEU A 171 5.90 8.71 -12.92
C LEU A 171 5.05 8.36 -14.13
N ARG A 172 4.68 9.34 -14.97
CA ARG A 172 3.97 9.10 -16.25
C ARG A 172 4.69 8.04 -17.11
N THR A 173 6.01 8.07 -17.18
CA THR A 173 6.81 7.05 -17.92
C THR A 173 6.79 5.65 -17.29
N ARG A 174 6.29 5.54 -16.06
CA ARG A 174 6.31 4.33 -15.24
C ARG A 174 4.92 3.79 -14.96
N LEU A 175 3.84 4.53 -15.22
CA LEU A 175 2.48 4.17 -14.78
C LEU A 175 2.12 2.74 -15.16
N ALA A 176 2.34 2.34 -16.42
CA ALA A 176 2.05 0.98 -16.89
C ALA A 176 2.87 -0.13 -16.18
N SER A 177 3.90 0.21 -15.40
CA SER A 177 4.74 -0.70 -14.61
C SER A 177 4.48 -0.63 -13.10
N LEU A 178 3.54 0.19 -12.64
CA LEU A 178 3.24 0.36 -11.23
C LEU A 178 1.97 -0.41 -10.88
N ARG A 179 1.95 -1.11 -9.74
CA ARG A 179 0.73 -1.77 -9.28
C ARG A 179 -0.24 -0.76 -8.69
N SER A 180 0.30 0.09 -7.82
CA SER A 180 -0.42 1.14 -7.13
C SER A 180 0.50 2.32 -6.81
N MET A 181 -0.10 3.43 -6.40
CA MET A 181 0.58 4.64 -5.95
C MET A 181 -0.23 5.30 -4.85
N ASN A 182 0.45 5.68 -3.77
CA ASN A 182 -0.15 6.44 -2.69
C ASN A 182 0.02 7.95 -2.93
N PHE A 183 -1.05 8.70 -2.68
CA PHE A 183 -1.15 10.14 -2.79
C PHE A 183 -1.66 10.73 -1.50
N PHE A 184 -1.18 11.93 -1.17
CA PHE A 184 -1.67 12.69 -0.04
C PHE A 184 -2.05 14.12 -0.41
N LYS A 185 -3.02 14.67 0.32
CA LYS A 185 -3.46 16.06 0.22
C LYS A 185 -3.85 16.60 1.59
N GLY A 186 -3.43 17.83 1.90
CA GLY A 186 -3.72 18.50 3.16
C GLY A 186 -3.25 17.69 4.38
N SER A 187 -4.06 17.64 5.44
CA SER A 187 -3.77 16.83 6.65
C SER A 187 -4.41 15.45 6.63
N PHE A 188 -5.48 15.23 5.85
CA PHE A 188 -6.32 14.03 5.94
C PHE A 188 -6.46 13.26 4.63
N GLY A 189 -6.29 13.90 3.47
CA GLY A 189 -6.47 13.23 2.18
C GLY A 189 -5.39 12.20 1.96
N ASP A 190 -5.77 10.94 1.81
CA ASP A 190 -4.88 9.81 1.58
C ASP A 190 -5.57 8.83 0.61
N ILE A 191 -5.03 8.71 -0.59
CA ILE A 191 -5.59 7.86 -1.66
C ILE A 191 -4.51 6.86 -2.08
N ASP A 192 -4.82 5.57 -2.08
CA ASP A 192 -3.99 4.55 -2.74
C ASP A 192 -4.68 4.19 -4.06
N LEU A 193 -4.10 4.64 -5.17
CA LEU A 193 -4.60 4.39 -6.52
C LEU A 193 -3.96 3.12 -7.07
N HIS A 194 -4.77 2.08 -7.27
CA HIS A 194 -4.40 0.78 -7.81
C HIS A 194 -4.87 0.64 -9.25
N GLN A 195 -4.09 -0.06 -10.07
CA GLN A 195 -4.58 -0.63 -11.33
C GLN A 195 -4.63 -2.16 -11.34
N LEU A 196 -4.12 -2.79 -10.28
CA LEU A 196 -4.19 -4.24 -10.07
C LEU A 196 -4.61 -4.54 -8.63
N ALA A 197 -5.68 -5.33 -8.49
CA ALA A 197 -6.27 -5.66 -7.19
C ALA A 197 -5.43 -6.67 -6.38
N TYR A 198 -4.54 -7.43 -7.02
CA TYR A 198 -3.74 -8.49 -6.37
C TYR A 198 -2.23 -8.32 -6.60
N ASP A 199 -1.42 -9.05 -5.81
CA ASP A 199 0.05 -8.96 -5.88
C ASP A 199 0.62 -9.57 -7.15
N GLY A 200 1.88 -9.23 -7.47
CA GLY A 200 2.64 -9.76 -8.62
C GLY A 200 2.57 -11.28 -8.76
N SER A 201 2.59 -12.03 -7.65
CA SER A 201 2.51 -13.50 -7.69
C SER A 201 1.10 -14.07 -7.94
N GLN A 202 0.09 -13.20 -8.03
CA GLN A 202 -1.34 -13.54 -8.14
C GLN A 202 -1.95 -12.91 -9.40
N GLN A 203 -1.12 -12.36 -10.30
CA GLN A 203 -1.58 -11.61 -11.47
C GLN A 203 -2.15 -12.52 -12.55
N SER A 204 -3.30 -12.14 -13.09
CA SER A 204 -3.95 -12.78 -14.23
C SER A 204 -4.89 -11.76 -14.89
N ALA A 205 -4.73 -11.52 -16.18
CA ALA A 205 -5.51 -10.52 -16.91
C ALA A 205 -7.01 -10.84 -16.91
N GLU A 206 -7.32 -12.12 -17.12
CA GLU A 206 -8.68 -12.64 -17.10
C GLU A 206 -9.29 -12.46 -15.71
N ASP A 207 -8.57 -12.86 -14.66
CA ASP A 207 -9.10 -12.76 -13.30
C ASP A 207 -9.18 -11.32 -12.83
N ASP A 208 -8.33 -10.41 -13.33
CA ASP A 208 -8.39 -8.98 -13.02
C ASP A 208 -9.66 -8.38 -13.64
N LEU A 209 -9.99 -8.75 -14.88
CA LEU A 209 -11.23 -8.35 -15.54
C LEU A 209 -12.47 -8.93 -14.85
N ALA A 210 -12.38 -10.16 -14.34
CA ALA A 210 -13.50 -10.86 -13.72
C ALA A 210 -14.03 -10.15 -12.46
N ILE A 211 -13.17 -9.47 -11.69
CA ILE A 211 -13.58 -8.65 -10.54
C ILE A 211 -14.48 -7.50 -11.01
N TRP A 212 -14.15 -6.87 -12.13
CA TRP A 212 -14.96 -5.77 -12.71
C TRP A 212 -16.29 -6.25 -13.26
N GLN A 213 -16.34 -7.46 -13.84
CA GLN A 213 -17.58 -8.04 -14.36
C GLN A 213 -18.59 -8.36 -13.25
N ARG A 214 -18.10 -8.70 -12.05
CA ARG A 214 -18.92 -8.97 -10.86
C ARG A 214 -19.06 -7.76 -9.93
N ALA A 215 -18.64 -6.58 -10.36
CA ALA A 215 -18.70 -5.38 -9.53
C ALA A 215 -20.14 -4.96 -9.27
N LEU A 216 -20.40 -4.46 -8.07
CA LEU A 216 -21.68 -3.91 -7.66
C LEU A 216 -21.61 -2.39 -7.60
N SER A 217 -22.72 -1.71 -7.89
CA SER A 217 -22.83 -0.26 -7.68
C SER A 217 -23.03 0.03 -6.19
N ALA A 218 -22.40 1.10 -5.72
CA ALA A 218 -22.54 1.60 -4.35
C ALA A 218 -22.49 3.14 -4.32
N ASP A 219 -22.82 3.72 -3.17
CA ASP A 219 -22.72 5.16 -2.93
C ASP A 219 -21.62 5.42 -1.90
N PHE A 220 -20.73 6.36 -2.20
CA PHE A 220 -19.70 6.79 -1.27
C PHE A 220 -19.77 8.31 -1.12
N ASN A 221 -20.42 8.77 -0.05
CA ASN A 221 -20.69 10.19 0.22
C ASN A 221 -21.40 10.90 -0.95
N GLY A 222 -22.42 10.27 -1.54
CA GLY A 222 -23.15 10.85 -2.68
C GLY A 222 -22.48 10.63 -4.04
N VAL A 223 -21.30 10.01 -4.08
CA VAL A 223 -20.59 9.68 -5.31
C VAL A 223 -20.86 8.22 -5.68
N ARG A 224 -21.41 7.99 -6.88
CA ARG A 224 -21.68 6.63 -7.38
C ARG A 224 -20.37 5.94 -7.76
N VAL A 225 -20.07 4.84 -7.08
CA VAL A 225 -18.85 4.05 -7.28
C VAL A 225 -19.17 2.59 -7.55
N LEU A 226 -18.15 1.83 -7.94
CA LEU A 226 -18.19 0.38 -7.93
C LEU A 226 -17.54 -0.17 -6.67
N VAL A 227 -17.96 -1.38 -6.26
CA VAL A 227 -17.30 -2.19 -5.23
C VAL A 227 -17.21 -3.64 -5.71
N PRO A 228 -16.22 -4.43 -5.26
CA PRO A 228 -16.19 -5.85 -5.59
C PRO A 228 -17.43 -6.58 -5.04
N SER A 229 -17.77 -7.72 -5.66
CA SER A 229 -18.76 -8.66 -5.11
C SER A 229 -18.38 -9.10 -3.68
N PRO A 230 -19.31 -9.58 -2.85
CA PRO A 230 -18.98 -10.08 -1.51
C PRO A 230 -17.88 -11.15 -1.52
N ALA A 231 -17.91 -12.07 -2.49
CA ALA A 231 -16.87 -13.10 -2.68
C ALA A 231 -15.51 -12.48 -3.01
N ASP A 232 -15.45 -11.51 -3.92
CA ASP A 232 -14.21 -10.81 -4.28
C ASP A 232 -13.68 -9.95 -3.12
N ARG A 233 -14.56 -9.29 -2.34
CA ARG A 233 -14.16 -8.53 -1.14
C ARG A 233 -13.50 -9.44 -0.10
N MET A 234 -14.08 -10.62 0.14
CA MET A 234 -13.51 -11.61 1.06
C MET A 234 -12.16 -12.14 0.53
N ALA A 235 -12.07 -12.48 -0.75
CA ALA A 235 -10.82 -12.93 -1.36
C ALA A 235 -9.73 -11.86 -1.32
N LEU A 236 -10.07 -10.59 -1.55
CA LEU A 236 -9.15 -9.46 -1.43
C LEU A 236 -8.69 -9.24 0.01
N ALA A 237 -9.60 -9.35 0.99
CA ALA A 237 -9.24 -9.26 2.41
C ALA A 237 -8.24 -10.36 2.80
N ILE A 238 -8.48 -11.60 2.37
CA ILE A 238 -7.56 -12.74 2.58
C ILE A 238 -6.22 -12.53 1.85
N ALA A 239 -6.22 -12.03 0.62
CA ALA A 239 -5.00 -11.83 -0.14
C ALA A 239 -4.07 -10.76 0.46
N HIS A 240 -4.64 -9.67 0.97
CA HIS A 240 -3.87 -8.57 1.57
C HIS A 240 -3.57 -8.80 3.06
N GLY A 241 -4.44 -9.51 3.79
CA GLY A 241 -4.25 -9.84 5.19
C GLY A 241 -3.39 -11.09 5.42
N GLY A 242 -3.68 -12.20 4.72
CA GLY A 242 -3.15 -13.52 5.06
C GLY A 242 -1.64 -13.73 4.88
N LEU A 243 -0.96 -12.94 4.03
CA LEU A 243 0.48 -13.09 3.78
C LEU A 243 1.38 -12.32 4.77
N ASP A 244 0.81 -11.36 5.50
CA ASP A 244 1.47 -10.52 6.51
C ASP A 244 0.43 -10.08 7.56
N ALA A 245 -0.28 -11.05 8.17
CA ALA A 245 -1.49 -10.93 9.01
C ALA A 245 -1.40 -10.04 10.27
N HIS A 246 -0.33 -9.25 10.40
CA HIS A 246 0.06 -8.45 11.57
C HIS A 246 0.18 -6.96 11.26
N THR A 247 0.02 -6.56 9.99
CA THR A 247 0.01 -5.15 9.60
C THR A 247 -1.40 -4.56 9.67
N HIS A 248 -2.41 -5.38 9.41
CA HIS A 248 -3.84 -5.03 9.49
C HIS A 248 -4.54 -6.25 10.08
N SER A 249 -5.27 -6.12 11.19
CA SER A 249 -5.91 -7.23 11.91
C SER A 249 -7.41 -7.35 11.65
N ASP A 250 -8.00 -6.34 11.03
CA ASP A 250 -9.44 -6.23 10.78
C ASP A 250 -9.91 -6.93 9.50
N TRP A 251 -9.01 -7.53 8.72
CA TRP A 251 -9.37 -8.31 7.53
C TRP A 251 -10.20 -9.56 7.89
N LEU A 252 -9.99 -10.17 9.06
CA LEU A 252 -10.83 -11.26 9.56
C LEU A 252 -12.24 -10.76 9.93
N VAL A 253 -12.35 -9.53 10.43
CA VAL A 253 -13.63 -8.85 10.66
C VAL A 253 -14.33 -8.58 9.33
N ASP A 254 -13.59 -8.11 8.32
CA ASP A 254 -14.15 -7.88 6.98
C ASP A 254 -14.63 -9.20 6.33
N CYS A 255 -13.95 -10.33 6.58
CA CYS A 255 -14.41 -11.66 6.15
C CYS A 255 -15.67 -12.11 6.90
N ALA A 256 -15.69 -11.99 8.23
CA ALA A 256 -16.84 -12.38 9.06
C ALA A 256 -18.10 -11.62 8.63
N VAL A 257 -18.01 -10.29 8.49
CA VAL A 257 -19.12 -9.44 8.04
C VAL A 257 -19.60 -9.83 6.64
N ALA A 258 -18.70 -10.21 5.73
CA ALA A 258 -19.09 -10.68 4.42
C ALA A 258 -19.87 -12.00 4.51
N ILE A 259 -19.39 -12.96 5.30
CA ILE A 259 -20.05 -14.27 5.50
C ILE A 259 -21.43 -14.08 6.14
N GLU A 260 -21.52 -13.30 7.20
CA GLU A 260 -22.76 -13.04 7.95
C GLU A 260 -23.81 -12.29 7.13
N SER A 261 -23.40 -11.52 6.11
CA SER A 261 -24.34 -10.88 5.19
C SER A 261 -25.16 -11.88 4.36
N GLY A 262 -24.75 -13.15 4.31
CA GLY A 262 -25.40 -14.20 3.52
C GLY A 262 -25.24 -14.04 2.01
N ALA A 263 -24.53 -13.01 1.53
CA ALA A 263 -24.43 -12.65 0.13
C ALA A 263 -23.17 -13.22 -0.57
N VAL A 264 -22.40 -14.07 0.10
CA VAL A 264 -21.19 -14.67 -0.46
C VAL A 264 -21.56 -15.82 -1.40
N ASP A 265 -21.27 -15.63 -2.69
CA ASP A 265 -21.20 -16.73 -3.64
C ASP A 265 -19.92 -17.53 -3.41
N TRP A 266 -20.06 -18.70 -2.78
CA TRP A 266 -18.94 -19.58 -2.44
C TRP A 266 -18.30 -20.25 -3.66
N GLY A 267 -19.05 -20.42 -4.75
CA GLY A 267 -18.52 -20.91 -6.02
C GLY A 267 -17.50 -19.93 -6.60
N VAL A 268 -17.90 -18.66 -6.72
CA VAL A 268 -17.01 -17.57 -7.14
C VAL A 268 -15.82 -17.45 -6.20
N PHE A 269 -16.04 -17.50 -4.89
CA PHE A 269 -14.95 -17.43 -3.91
C PHE A 269 -13.93 -18.55 -4.10
N ALA A 270 -14.38 -19.80 -4.21
CA ALA A 270 -13.50 -20.95 -4.40
C ALA A 270 -12.68 -20.84 -5.69
N ASP A 271 -13.30 -20.37 -6.78
CA ASP A 271 -12.63 -20.16 -8.07
C ASP A 271 -11.55 -19.08 -7.98
N VAL A 272 -11.86 -17.92 -7.37
CA VAL A 272 -10.88 -16.86 -7.15
C VAL A 272 -9.74 -17.35 -6.28
N VAL A 273 -10.04 -18.06 -5.19
CA VAL A 273 -9.05 -18.62 -4.28
C VAL A 273 -8.11 -19.60 -4.98
N ALA A 274 -8.65 -20.48 -5.82
CA ALA A 274 -7.87 -21.43 -6.60
C ALA A 274 -6.98 -20.72 -7.63
N LYS A 275 -7.57 -19.90 -8.51
CA LYS A 275 -6.85 -19.22 -9.60
C LYS A 275 -5.78 -18.24 -9.10
N ARG A 276 -6.03 -17.56 -7.96
CA ARG A 276 -5.09 -16.60 -7.35
C ARG A 276 -4.11 -17.24 -6.36
N GLY A 277 -4.15 -18.56 -6.17
CA GLY A 277 -3.24 -19.26 -5.24
C GLY A 277 -3.40 -18.85 -3.78
N LEU A 278 -4.64 -18.56 -3.35
CA LEU A 278 -4.98 -18.10 -2.00
C LEU A 278 -5.39 -19.22 -1.05
N ALA A 279 -5.47 -20.46 -1.52
CA ALA A 279 -6.09 -21.58 -0.80
C ALA A 279 -5.59 -21.74 0.64
N VAL A 280 -4.28 -21.69 0.87
CA VAL A 280 -3.72 -21.82 2.22
C VAL A 280 -4.12 -20.66 3.14
N ALA A 281 -4.09 -19.42 2.63
CA ALA A 281 -4.50 -18.25 3.41
C ALA A 281 -6.00 -18.29 3.72
N ALA A 282 -6.81 -18.72 2.76
CA ALA A 282 -8.24 -18.93 2.94
C ALA A 282 -8.53 -20.04 3.96
N ALA A 283 -7.81 -21.17 3.90
CA ALA A 283 -7.96 -22.25 4.87
C ALA A 283 -7.62 -21.79 6.30
N VAL A 284 -6.54 -21.03 6.50
CA VAL A 284 -6.21 -20.45 7.81
C VAL A 284 -7.32 -19.52 8.31
N ALA A 285 -7.81 -18.62 7.45
CA ALA A 285 -8.82 -17.64 7.81
C ALA A 285 -10.18 -18.28 8.13
N LEU A 286 -10.71 -19.10 7.21
CA LEU A 286 -12.03 -19.70 7.36
C LEU A 286 -12.07 -20.73 8.49
N SER A 287 -10.98 -21.49 8.69
CA SER A 287 -10.92 -22.42 9.83
C SER A 287 -10.87 -21.69 11.16
N TYR A 288 -10.19 -20.54 11.27
CA TYR A 288 -10.22 -19.73 12.48
C TYR A 288 -11.62 -19.18 12.75
N LEU A 289 -12.23 -18.55 11.74
CA LEU A 289 -13.57 -17.98 11.85
C LEU A 289 -14.62 -19.04 12.21
N CYS A 290 -14.53 -20.23 11.62
CA CYS A 290 -15.46 -21.32 11.90
C CYS A 290 -15.21 -21.97 13.27
N LEU A 291 -13.95 -22.33 13.59
CA LEU A 291 -13.65 -23.21 14.73
C LEU A 291 -13.34 -22.47 16.04
N GLU A 292 -12.77 -21.27 15.98
CA GLU A 292 -12.41 -20.48 17.18
C GLU A 292 -13.39 -19.34 17.46
N ILE A 293 -14.06 -18.83 16.42
CA ILE A 293 -15.02 -17.72 16.55
C ILE A 293 -16.48 -18.22 16.45
N GLY A 294 -16.75 -19.28 15.71
CA GLY A 294 -18.12 -19.80 15.52
C GLY A 294 -18.92 -19.10 14.42
N ILE A 295 -18.26 -18.44 13.46
CA ILE A 295 -18.90 -17.90 12.26
C ILE A 295 -19.41 -19.06 11.39
N ALA A 296 -20.65 -18.96 10.92
CA ALA A 296 -21.32 -19.97 10.11
C ALA A 296 -20.77 -20.04 8.67
N VAL A 297 -19.59 -20.65 8.51
CA VAL A 297 -19.05 -21.05 7.21
C VAL A 297 -19.69 -22.39 6.82
N PRO A 298 -20.30 -22.53 5.63
CA PRO A 298 -20.84 -23.82 5.19
C PRO A 298 -19.76 -24.90 5.21
N GLU A 299 -20.05 -26.04 5.86
CA GLU A 299 -19.07 -27.12 6.08
C GLU A 299 -18.45 -27.62 4.77
N ALA A 300 -19.27 -27.77 3.73
CA ALA A 300 -18.83 -28.17 2.39
C ALA A 300 -17.80 -27.20 1.79
N GLU A 301 -17.97 -25.89 2.01
CA GLU A 301 -17.10 -24.85 1.44
C GLU A 301 -15.79 -24.72 2.23
N LEU A 302 -15.85 -24.89 3.55
CA LEU A 302 -14.65 -25.01 4.38
C LEU A 302 -13.83 -26.24 4.00
N ALA A 303 -14.48 -27.40 3.86
CA ALA A 303 -13.84 -28.65 3.44
C ALA A 303 -13.19 -28.52 2.05
N LYS A 304 -13.91 -27.93 1.08
CA LYS A 304 -13.39 -27.66 -0.28
C LYS A 304 -12.17 -26.73 -0.24
N THR A 305 -12.21 -25.68 0.59
CA THR A 305 -11.07 -24.75 0.73
C THR A 305 -9.85 -25.44 1.33
N ILE A 306 -10.05 -26.28 2.35
CA ILE A 306 -8.99 -27.09 2.97
C ILE A 306 -8.40 -28.06 1.95
N GLU A 307 -9.24 -28.76 1.17
CA GLU A 307 -8.78 -29.68 0.13
C GLU A 307 -7.94 -28.97 -0.93
N LEU A 308 -8.39 -27.81 -1.42
CA LEU A 308 -7.62 -26.97 -2.34
C LEU A 308 -6.27 -26.55 -1.75
N ALA A 309 -6.23 -26.25 -0.45
CA ALA A 309 -5.01 -25.87 0.24
C ALA A 309 -4.06 -27.05 0.46
N ASP A 310 -4.58 -28.25 0.71
CA ASP A 310 -3.79 -29.47 0.87
C ASP A 310 -3.17 -29.94 -0.45
N ARG A 311 -3.84 -29.69 -1.59
CA ARG A 311 -3.29 -29.92 -2.95
C ARG A 311 -2.01 -29.11 -3.25
N ALA A 312 -1.74 -28.04 -2.49
CA ALA A 312 -0.48 -27.30 -2.60
C ALA A 312 0.75 -28.09 -2.09
N GLY A 313 0.56 -29.26 -1.47
CA GLY A 313 1.63 -30.15 -1.04
C GLY A 313 2.60 -29.47 -0.08
N LEU A 314 3.91 -29.72 -0.23
CA LEU A 314 4.95 -29.14 0.64
C LEU A 314 5.06 -27.62 0.52
N SER A 315 4.59 -27.02 -0.58
CA SER A 315 4.60 -25.56 -0.73
C SER A 315 3.69 -24.86 0.30
N ARG A 316 2.68 -25.58 0.82
CA ARG A 316 1.78 -25.08 1.87
C ARG A 316 2.52 -24.71 3.15
N TRP A 317 3.63 -25.39 3.46
CA TRP A 317 4.43 -25.12 4.67
C TRP A 317 4.99 -23.71 4.67
N SER A 318 5.49 -23.23 3.52
CA SER A 318 5.97 -21.86 3.39
C SER A 318 4.86 -20.83 3.56
N SER A 319 3.65 -21.14 3.10
CA SER A 319 2.48 -20.26 3.23
C SER A 319 1.93 -20.23 4.65
N VAL A 320 1.85 -21.38 5.34
CA VAL A 320 1.49 -21.49 6.77
C VAL A 320 2.50 -20.71 7.62
N LEU A 321 3.80 -20.87 7.38
CA LEU A 321 4.86 -20.08 8.01
C LEU A 321 4.70 -18.57 7.77
N GLN A 322 4.25 -18.18 6.57
CA GLN A 322 4.03 -16.78 6.24
C GLN A 322 2.79 -16.17 6.90
N ALA A 323 1.76 -16.98 7.17
CA ALA A 323 0.53 -16.55 7.80
C ALA A 323 0.66 -16.28 9.32
N LYS A 324 1.60 -16.96 10.00
CA LYS A 324 1.75 -16.85 11.46
C LYS A 324 2.18 -15.44 11.94
N PRO A 325 1.62 -14.94 13.08
CA PRO A 325 2.11 -13.80 13.85
C PRO A 325 3.61 -13.59 13.96
N ARG A 326 4.04 -12.38 13.55
CA ARG A 326 5.43 -11.90 13.70
C ARG A 326 5.88 -11.85 15.17
N THR A 327 4.93 -11.66 16.08
CA THR A 327 5.10 -11.59 17.53
C THR A 327 5.42 -12.95 18.16
N ASP A 328 5.15 -14.06 17.45
CA ASP A 328 5.20 -15.41 18.01
C ASP A 328 6.47 -16.19 17.60
N PHE A 329 7.50 -15.50 17.08
CA PHE A 329 8.68 -16.14 16.50
C PHE A 329 9.94 -16.01 17.36
N GLY A 330 10.61 -17.14 17.60
CA GLY A 330 12.03 -17.18 18.00
C GLY A 330 12.99 -17.00 16.80
N GLY A 331 14.28 -16.78 17.07
CA GLY A 331 15.28 -16.34 16.07
C GLY A 331 15.45 -17.24 14.83
N LEU A 332 15.28 -18.56 14.94
CA LEU A 332 15.45 -19.51 13.83
C LEU A 332 14.33 -19.41 12.76
N VAL A 333 13.11 -19.04 13.16
CA VAL A 333 11.97 -18.89 12.23
C VAL A 333 12.05 -17.58 11.44
N TRP A 334 12.75 -16.58 11.98
CA TRP A 334 13.00 -15.32 11.29
C TRP A 334 13.86 -15.50 10.02
N LEU A 335 14.89 -16.37 10.09
CA LEU A 335 15.77 -16.67 8.96
C LEU A 335 15.05 -17.43 7.84
N SER A 336 14.24 -18.45 8.17
CA SER A 336 13.49 -19.23 7.18
C SER A 336 12.42 -18.38 6.47
N ARG A 337 11.78 -17.45 7.18
CA ARG A 337 10.87 -16.46 6.56
C ARG A 337 11.62 -15.48 5.65
N GLY A 338 12.83 -15.05 6.01
CA GLY A 338 13.69 -14.22 5.17
C GLY A 338 13.95 -14.88 3.81
N PHE A 339 14.25 -16.17 3.81
CA PHE A 339 14.43 -16.96 2.58
C PHE A 339 13.13 -17.11 1.77
N ALA A 340 12.01 -17.42 2.42
CA ALA A 340 10.70 -17.50 1.77
C ALA A 340 10.28 -16.15 1.14
N LYS A 341 10.54 -15.03 1.81
CA LYS A 341 10.32 -13.67 1.29
C LYS A 341 11.17 -13.42 0.04
N GLN A 342 12.44 -13.82 0.04
CA GLN A 342 13.31 -13.67 -1.13
C GLN A 342 12.85 -14.51 -2.32
N LEU A 343 12.42 -15.76 -2.09
CA LEU A 343 11.82 -16.60 -3.13
C LEU A 343 10.52 -15.98 -3.70
N ARG A 344 9.66 -15.42 -2.84
CA ARG A 344 8.46 -14.69 -3.25
C ARG A 344 8.80 -13.47 -4.10
N LEU A 345 9.74 -12.64 -3.67
CA LEU A 345 10.19 -11.45 -4.42
C LEU A 345 10.76 -11.81 -5.80
N LYS A 346 11.45 -12.96 -5.93
CA LYS A 346 11.89 -13.47 -7.23
C LYS A 346 10.71 -13.86 -8.13
N ARG A 347 9.64 -14.46 -7.56
CA ARG A 347 8.40 -14.82 -8.28
C ARG A 347 7.50 -13.62 -8.61
N LYS A 348 7.65 -12.48 -7.93
CA LYS A 348 6.95 -11.22 -8.28
C LYS A 348 7.39 -10.59 -9.61
N LYS A 349 8.37 -11.19 -10.31
CA LYS A 349 8.77 -10.74 -11.65
C LYS A 349 7.70 -11.17 -12.67
N GLY A 350 6.64 -10.35 -12.82
CA GLY A 350 5.56 -10.58 -13.78
C GLY A 350 4.83 -9.29 -14.17
N ARG A 351 4.43 -9.24 -15.45
CA ARG A 351 3.66 -8.25 -16.25
C ARG A 351 4.11 -6.78 -16.26
N LEU A 352 4.51 -6.22 -15.13
CA LEU A 352 4.92 -4.82 -15.00
C LEU A 352 6.41 -4.63 -15.33
N GLN A 353 6.85 -5.08 -16.50
CA GLN A 353 8.19 -4.81 -17.00
C GLN A 353 8.12 -3.82 -18.15
N GLN A 354 8.53 -2.59 -17.86
CA GLN A 354 8.91 -1.63 -18.90
C GLN A 354 10.39 -1.30 -18.75
N PRO A 355 11.07 -0.92 -19.85
CA PRO A 355 12.40 -0.36 -19.77
C PRO A 355 12.38 0.79 -18.76
N THR A 356 13.28 0.70 -17.78
CA THR A 356 13.40 1.75 -16.77
C THR A 356 14.01 2.98 -17.45
N PRO A 357 13.49 4.21 -17.20
CA PRO A 357 14.09 5.42 -17.71
C PRO A 357 15.59 5.46 -17.38
N ALA A 358 16.39 6.09 -18.24
CA ALA A 358 17.83 6.13 -18.07
C ALA A 358 18.20 6.71 -16.70
N VAL A 359 18.95 5.93 -15.90
CA VAL A 359 19.47 6.37 -14.59
C VAL A 359 20.96 6.67 -14.73
N TRP A 360 21.31 7.95 -14.66
CA TRP A 360 22.69 8.41 -14.72
C TRP A 360 23.30 8.42 -13.33
N ARG A 361 24.41 7.69 -13.17
CA ARG A 361 25.12 7.61 -11.89
C ARG A 361 26.09 8.77 -11.76
N GLY A 362 25.92 9.58 -10.71
CA GLY A 362 26.79 10.69 -10.39
C GLY A 362 28.17 10.22 -9.94
N ARG A 363 29.22 10.81 -10.49
CA ARG A 363 30.60 10.56 -10.09
C ARG A 363 31.18 11.80 -9.42
N PRO A 364 31.84 11.67 -8.25
CA PRO A 364 32.58 12.78 -7.65
C PRO A 364 33.67 13.27 -8.60
N THR A 365 33.92 14.58 -8.62
CA THR A 365 35.04 15.16 -9.38
C THR A 365 35.92 16.00 -8.46
N LEU A 366 37.24 15.91 -8.65
CA LEU A 366 38.24 16.74 -7.95
C LEU A 366 38.38 18.14 -8.55
N ARG A 367 37.60 18.46 -9.58
CA ARG A 367 37.70 19.72 -10.31
C ARG A 367 37.35 20.85 -9.34
N LYS A 368 38.31 21.73 -9.02
CA LYS A 368 38.06 22.98 -8.29
C LYS A 368 37.00 23.73 -9.08
N ALA A 369 35.78 23.72 -8.56
CA ALA A 369 34.66 24.39 -9.19
C ALA A 369 34.92 25.89 -9.13
N ARG A 370 35.05 26.54 -10.30
CA ARG A 370 35.12 28.00 -10.38
C ARG A 370 33.86 28.56 -9.71
N ALA A 371 34.00 29.61 -8.89
CA ALA A 371 32.84 30.24 -8.29
C ALA A 371 31.88 30.67 -9.42
N THR A 372 30.67 30.14 -9.40
CA THR A 372 29.59 30.53 -10.32
C THR A 372 28.68 31.46 -9.52
N PRO A 373 28.24 32.60 -10.07
CA PRO A 373 27.35 33.53 -9.37
C PRO A 373 25.93 32.98 -9.16
N GLU A 374 25.56 31.91 -9.87
CA GLU A 374 24.28 31.21 -9.74
C GLU A 374 23.99 30.78 -8.29
N PRO A 375 22.82 31.12 -7.72
CA PRO A 375 22.45 30.69 -6.38
C PRO A 375 22.22 29.18 -6.31
N PHE A 376 22.32 28.61 -5.11
CA PHE A 376 21.83 27.25 -4.88
C PHE A 376 20.31 27.23 -5.03
N ALA A 377 19.81 26.45 -5.98
CA ALA A 377 18.38 26.35 -6.27
C ALA A 377 17.94 24.88 -6.37
N LEU A 378 16.65 24.63 -6.20
CA LEU A 378 16.06 23.30 -6.41
C LEU A 378 15.78 22.99 -7.88
N SER A 379 15.78 24.01 -8.74
CA SER A 379 15.53 23.88 -10.17
C SER A 379 16.36 24.91 -10.93
N GLN A 380 17.00 24.49 -12.02
CA GLN A 380 17.79 25.37 -12.89
C GLN A 380 17.61 24.95 -14.37
N PRO A 381 17.49 25.90 -15.31
CA PRO A 381 17.42 25.59 -16.73
C PRO A 381 18.76 25.07 -17.24
N LEU A 382 18.70 24.15 -18.20
CA LEU A 382 19.85 23.71 -18.97
C LEU A 382 19.92 24.48 -20.30
N PRO A 383 21.12 24.80 -20.81
CA PRO A 383 21.27 25.45 -22.10
C PRO A 383 20.66 24.59 -23.20
N ARG A 384 20.07 25.22 -24.21
CA ARG A 384 19.57 24.53 -25.41
C ARG A 384 20.74 24.25 -26.36
N PRO A 385 20.89 23.04 -26.91
CA PRO A 385 21.86 22.80 -27.96
C PRO A 385 21.36 23.30 -29.31
N ASP A 386 22.28 23.69 -30.18
CA ASP A 386 21.98 24.18 -31.53
C ASP A 386 21.49 23.08 -32.49
N ARG A 387 21.63 21.81 -32.09
CA ARG A 387 21.29 20.64 -32.90
C ARG A 387 20.21 19.80 -32.20
N THR A 388 19.32 19.24 -33.01
CA THR A 388 18.34 18.24 -32.59
C THR A 388 18.89 16.83 -32.81
N GLY A 389 18.24 15.83 -32.21
CA GLY A 389 18.60 14.42 -32.34
C GLY A 389 19.22 13.81 -31.09
N GLU A 390 19.82 12.63 -31.24
CA GLU A 390 20.52 11.96 -30.13
C GLU A 390 21.84 12.65 -29.82
N MET A 391 22.01 13.07 -28.57
CA MET A 391 23.22 13.71 -28.08
C MET A 391 23.64 13.13 -26.74
N VAL A 392 24.90 13.32 -26.38
CA VAL A 392 25.39 13.07 -25.03
C VAL A 392 25.43 14.38 -24.25
N LEU A 393 24.68 14.41 -23.15
CA LEU A 393 24.65 15.52 -22.21
C LEU A 393 25.58 15.21 -21.02
N ASP A 394 26.50 16.14 -20.73
CA ASP A 394 27.39 16.11 -19.59
C ASP A 394 27.07 17.28 -18.66
N VAL A 395 26.58 16.97 -17.46
CA VAL A 395 26.14 17.92 -16.45
C VAL A 395 27.02 17.81 -15.22
N THR A 396 27.54 18.95 -14.76
CA THR A 396 28.30 19.04 -13.50
C THR A 396 27.59 20.01 -12.57
N VAL A 397 27.32 19.56 -11.35
CA VAL A 397 26.62 20.34 -10.31
C VAL A 397 27.44 20.39 -9.03
N ARG A 398 27.29 21.48 -8.28
CA ARG A 398 27.76 21.60 -6.90
C ARG A 398 26.58 21.46 -5.94
N ILE A 399 26.74 20.67 -4.89
CA ILE A 399 25.72 20.41 -3.86
C ILE A 399 26.38 20.48 -2.49
N VAL A 400 25.68 21.01 -1.50
CA VAL A 400 26.08 20.91 -0.08
C VAL A 400 25.30 19.77 0.55
N VAL A 401 26.00 18.79 1.11
CA VAL A 401 25.36 17.60 1.69
C VAL A 401 25.43 17.63 3.22
N PRO A 402 24.35 17.24 3.92
CA PRO A 402 24.37 17.11 5.38
C PRO A 402 25.30 15.96 5.84
N PRO A 403 25.71 15.94 7.11
CA PRO A 403 26.66 14.97 7.68
C PRO A 403 26.04 13.58 7.94
N ILE A 404 25.34 13.03 6.94
CA ILE A 404 24.66 11.74 7.03
C ILE A 404 24.78 10.95 5.72
N ARG A 405 24.62 9.64 5.82
CA ARG A 405 24.54 8.78 4.63
C ARG A 405 23.19 8.98 3.95
N ARG A 406 23.20 9.39 2.68
CA ARG A 406 21.96 9.66 1.95
C ARG A 406 22.11 9.48 0.44
N ARG A 407 20.96 9.40 -0.25
CA ARG A 407 20.88 9.50 -1.70
C ARG A 407 20.72 10.96 -2.12
N ILE A 408 21.30 11.29 -3.26
CA ILE A 408 21.06 12.51 -4.00
C ILE A 408 20.27 12.09 -5.24
N GLU A 409 19.09 12.69 -5.40
CA GLU A 409 18.18 12.42 -6.50
C GLU A 409 17.94 13.74 -7.23
N MET A 410 18.06 13.70 -8.55
CA MET A 410 17.72 14.82 -9.43
C MET A 410 17.06 14.26 -10.68
N GLU A 411 16.30 15.08 -11.38
CA GLU A 411 15.63 14.71 -12.62
C GLU A 411 15.86 15.78 -13.68
N ILE A 412 15.96 15.37 -14.93
CA ILE A 412 15.95 16.26 -16.09
C ILE A 412 14.61 16.08 -16.78
N ASN A 413 13.88 17.17 -16.95
CA ASN A 413 12.55 17.21 -17.55
C ASN A 413 12.51 18.21 -18.72
N ALA A 414 11.62 17.99 -19.68
CA ALA A 414 11.39 18.85 -20.85
C ALA A 414 9.89 19.16 -20.97
N GLY A 415 9.47 20.30 -20.42
CA GLY A 415 8.03 20.61 -20.27
C GLY A 415 7.30 19.52 -19.48
N GLY A 416 6.29 18.88 -20.09
CA GLY A 416 5.56 17.76 -19.49
C GLY A 416 6.24 16.39 -19.57
N GLY A 417 7.40 16.28 -20.23
CA GLY A 417 8.11 15.01 -20.44
C GLY A 417 9.29 14.80 -19.49
N HIS A 418 9.59 13.54 -19.18
CA HIS A 418 10.79 13.16 -18.42
C HIS A 418 11.91 12.71 -19.36
N VAL A 419 13.14 13.16 -19.08
CA VAL A 419 14.32 12.86 -19.91
C VAL A 419 15.25 11.87 -19.22
N ALA A 420 15.71 12.18 -18.00
CA ALA A 420 16.66 11.34 -17.28
C ALA A 420 16.58 11.50 -15.77
N ARG A 421 16.87 10.41 -15.06
CA ARG A 421 17.04 10.43 -13.61
C ARG A 421 18.52 10.43 -13.25
N LEU A 422 18.93 11.34 -12.39
CA LEU A 422 20.30 11.50 -11.93
C LEU A 422 20.38 11.05 -10.47
N ARG A 423 21.26 10.10 -10.17
CA ARG A 423 21.39 9.53 -8.83
C ARG A 423 22.84 9.45 -8.38
N SER A 424 23.11 9.88 -7.15
CA SER A 424 24.37 9.65 -6.46
C SER A 424 24.14 9.18 -5.03
N MET A 425 25.14 8.54 -4.42
CA MET A 425 25.06 8.03 -3.06
C MET A 425 26.21 8.59 -2.24
N VAL A 426 25.88 9.28 -1.15
CA VAL A 426 26.83 9.85 -0.20
C VAL A 426 27.00 8.86 0.93
N ILE A 427 28.16 8.22 1.02
CA ILE A 427 28.48 7.24 2.07
C ILE A 427 29.11 7.92 3.29
N SER A 428 29.92 8.94 3.07
CA SER A 428 30.61 9.70 4.12
C SER A 428 29.64 10.52 4.97
N ARG A 429 29.87 10.53 6.29
CA ARG A 429 29.12 11.34 7.27
C ARG A 429 29.76 12.71 7.55
N ALA A 430 30.83 13.08 6.83
CA ALA A 430 31.52 14.34 7.08
C ALA A 430 30.76 15.59 6.57
N GLY A 431 29.71 15.41 5.76
CA GLY A 431 28.98 16.53 5.14
C GLY A 431 29.82 17.34 4.15
N GLY A 432 29.32 18.53 3.82
CA GLY A 432 30.05 19.58 3.10
C GLY A 432 29.79 19.65 1.58
N GLY A 433 30.54 20.52 0.91
CA GLY A 433 30.44 20.70 -0.53
C GLY A 433 30.88 19.47 -1.33
N ARG A 434 30.14 19.15 -2.39
CA ARG A 434 30.44 18.08 -3.35
C ARG A 434 30.21 18.57 -4.76
N VAL A 435 31.08 18.16 -5.68
CA VAL A 435 30.91 18.37 -7.12
C VAL A 435 30.64 17.03 -7.77
N LEU A 436 29.50 16.90 -8.44
CA LEU A 436 29.05 15.67 -9.08
C LEU A 436 28.93 15.89 -10.58
N ARG A 437 29.47 14.94 -11.35
CA ARG A 437 29.30 14.87 -12.80
C ARG A 437 28.36 13.73 -13.16
N PHE A 438 27.41 14.03 -14.05
CA PHE A 438 26.46 13.10 -14.63
C PHE A 438 26.61 13.16 -16.15
N ARG A 439 26.53 12.00 -16.81
CA ARG A 439 26.66 11.91 -18.26
C ARG A 439 25.73 10.83 -18.79
N GLY A 440 25.03 11.11 -19.87
CA GLY A 440 24.22 10.12 -20.57
C GLY A 440 23.63 10.64 -21.87
N LYS A 441 22.95 9.73 -22.59
CA LYS A 441 22.28 10.05 -23.85
C LYS A 441 20.95 10.76 -23.59
N VAL A 442 20.65 11.77 -24.40
CA VAL A 442 19.37 12.49 -24.44
C VAL A 442 18.94 12.65 -25.88
N THR A 443 17.64 12.61 -26.11
CA THR A 443 17.05 13.00 -27.40
C THR A 443 16.56 14.43 -27.27
N VAL A 444 17.11 15.33 -28.06
CA VAL A 444 16.68 16.73 -28.10
C VAL A 444 15.76 16.90 -29.29
N ASP A 445 14.51 17.24 -29.02
CA ASP A 445 13.50 17.49 -30.04
C ASP A 445 13.49 18.97 -30.46
N ASP A 446 12.79 19.26 -31.57
CA ASP A 446 12.62 20.63 -32.06
C ASP A 446 11.41 21.34 -31.44
N THR A 447 10.81 20.77 -30.38
CA THR A 447 9.56 21.31 -29.80
C THR A 447 9.75 22.64 -29.07
N GLY A 448 11.01 23.03 -28.86
CA GLY A 448 11.39 24.27 -28.19
C GLY A 448 11.21 24.28 -26.68
N ARG A 449 10.89 23.13 -26.07
CA ARG A 449 10.72 23.02 -24.62
C ARG A 449 12.08 23.11 -23.91
N PRO A 450 12.24 23.98 -22.90
CA PRO A 450 13.48 24.08 -22.17
C PRO A 450 13.72 22.81 -21.35
N LEU A 451 14.97 22.33 -21.36
CA LEU A 451 15.42 21.29 -20.44
C LEU A 451 15.65 21.92 -19.07
N VAL A 452 15.12 21.30 -18.03
CA VAL A 452 15.26 21.76 -16.65
C VAL A 452 15.81 20.62 -15.81
N ILE A 453 16.83 20.91 -15.01
CA ILE A 453 17.33 19.99 -13.98
C ILE A 453 16.73 20.37 -12.63
N GLU A 454 16.17 19.39 -11.94
CA GLU A 454 15.46 19.58 -10.68
C GLU A 454 16.01 18.65 -9.60
N ALA A 455 16.32 19.18 -8.42
CA ALA A 455 16.61 18.39 -7.24
C ALA A 455 15.33 17.77 -6.69
N ARG A 456 15.38 16.48 -6.38
CA ARG A 456 14.23 15.72 -5.90
C ARG A 456 14.51 15.14 -4.51
N PRO A 457 13.50 15.06 -3.64
CA PRO A 457 13.65 14.28 -2.43
C PRO A 457 13.72 12.79 -2.79
N SER A 458 14.35 11.98 -1.93
CA SER A 458 14.41 10.52 -2.14
C SER A 458 13.19 9.77 -1.60
N ARG A 459 12.41 10.44 -0.74
CA ARG A 459 11.09 10.04 -0.24
C ARG A 459 10.27 11.32 -0.02
N GLN A 460 8.97 11.26 -0.25
CA GLN A 460 8.07 12.37 0.05
C GLN A 460 7.35 12.09 1.36
N PHE A 461 7.22 13.12 2.19
CA PHE A 461 6.43 13.11 3.42
C PHE A 461 5.33 14.17 3.32
N ARG A 462 4.26 13.98 4.08
CA ARG A 462 3.15 14.94 4.16
C ARG A 462 3.62 16.28 4.74
N ASN A 463 4.40 16.21 5.81
CA ASN A 463 5.04 17.36 6.44
C ASN A 463 6.55 17.12 6.54
N TRP A 464 7.34 18.20 6.47
CA TRP A 464 8.80 18.18 6.53
C TRP A 464 9.30 18.83 7.82
N ASP A 465 8.67 18.50 8.95
CA ASP A 465 8.90 19.16 10.24
C ASP A 465 10.09 18.54 11.00
N ASN A 466 10.50 17.32 10.63
CA ASN A 466 11.60 16.62 11.26
C ASN A 466 12.92 16.87 10.52
N GLU A 467 13.83 17.60 11.16
CA GLU A 467 15.15 17.94 10.60
C GLU A 467 15.96 16.72 10.16
N ALA A 468 15.88 15.60 10.90
CA ALA A 468 16.59 14.38 10.54
C ALA A 468 16.02 13.74 9.26
N GLU A 469 14.69 13.81 9.06
CA GLU A 469 14.04 13.34 7.84
C GLU A 469 14.35 14.26 6.66
N VAL A 470 14.32 15.57 6.86
CA VAL A 470 14.73 16.57 5.86
C VAL A 470 16.18 16.32 5.44
N ALA A 471 17.08 16.15 6.41
CA ALA A 471 18.47 15.86 6.14
C ALA A 471 18.63 14.54 5.36
N ALA A 472 17.91 13.47 5.73
CA ALA A 472 18.01 12.14 5.10
C ALA A 472 17.41 12.08 3.70
N TYR A 473 16.26 12.73 3.50
CA TYR A 473 15.41 12.47 2.35
C TYR A 473 15.08 13.72 1.52
N GLY A 474 15.14 14.93 2.10
CA GLY A 474 14.73 16.17 1.44
C GLY A 474 15.55 16.52 0.20
N ALA A 475 14.98 17.26 -0.75
CA ALA A 475 15.72 17.70 -1.93
C ALA A 475 16.89 18.61 -1.52
N LEU A 476 18.05 18.47 -2.19
CA LEU A 476 19.21 19.32 -1.92
C LEU A 476 19.33 20.39 -3.01
N PRO A 477 19.31 21.68 -2.65
CA PRO A 477 19.65 22.75 -3.57
C PRO A 477 21.04 22.52 -4.17
N PHE A 478 21.21 22.93 -5.43
CA PHE A 478 22.44 22.76 -6.18
C PHE A 478 22.77 24.01 -6.99
N GLN A 479 24.01 24.10 -7.45
CA GLN A 479 24.45 25.05 -8.46
C GLN A 479 24.85 24.28 -9.73
N LEU A 480 24.31 24.65 -10.88
CA LEU A 480 24.78 24.15 -12.16
C LEU A 480 26.13 24.80 -12.50
N LEU A 481 27.18 23.99 -12.59
CA LEU A 481 28.53 24.48 -12.93
C LEU A 481 28.81 24.41 -14.43
N SER A 482 28.26 23.40 -15.10
CA SER A 482 28.34 23.27 -16.55
C SER A 482 27.32 22.26 -17.06
N ALA A 483 26.76 22.52 -18.24
CA ALA A 483 26.02 21.57 -19.03
C ALA A 483 26.54 21.65 -20.47
N ARG A 484 27.01 20.53 -21.02
CA ARG A 484 27.58 20.47 -22.37
C ARG A 484 26.92 19.36 -23.17
N PHE A 485 26.54 19.68 -24.39
CA PHE A 485 26.02 18.73 -25.36
C PHE A 485 27.13 18.36 -26.34
N SER A 486 27.17 17.09 -26.70
CA SER A 486 28.12 16.54 -27.68
C SER A 486 27.40 15.54 -28.59
N PRO A 487 27.82 15.39 -29.86
CA PRO A 487 27.35 14.30 -30.72
C PRO A 487 27.56 12.94 -30.05
N THR A 488 26.71 11.97 -30.39
CA THR A 488 26.66 10.66 -29.72
C THR A 488 27.88 9.79 -29.95
#